data_AF-A0A0F9FBH8-F1
#
_entry.id   AF-A0A0F9FBH8-F1
#
_cell.length_a   1.000
_cell.length_b   1.000
_cell.length_c   1.000
_cell.angle_alpha   90.00
_cell.angle_beta   90.00
_cell.angle_gamma   90.00
#
_symmetry.space_group_name_H-M   'P 1'
#
loop_
_entity.id
_entity.type
_entity.pdbx_description
1 polymer ?
#
loop_
_entity_poly.entity_id
_entity_poly.type
_entity_poly.pdbx_seq_one_letter_code
_entity_poly.pdbx_strand_id
1 'polypeptide(L)'
;MSQRGATPREKVYTIIDGERNYQKSRWGDDQETEINSFILYMEHHLQRAREVASTQTNGNNSPGATGESSLDCIRKVTALGVACMEANGAPTRAKPGCEHVSGPARCSDCAYES
;
A
#
# COMPACT_ATOMS: atom_id res chain seq x y z
N MET A 1 35.13 -2.46 1.73
CA MET A 1 33.72 -2.64 1.30
C MET A 1 32.86 -1.69 2.11
N SER A 2 32.43 -0.57 1.53
CA SER A 2 31.57 0.39 2.24
C SER A 2 30.17 -0.20 2.34
N GLN A 3 29.75 -0.62 3.54
CA GLN A 3 28.37 -1.04 3.77
C GLN A 3 27.47 0.20 3.64
N ARG A 4 26.86 0.41 2.47
CA ARG A 4 25.76 1.38 2.36
C ARG A 4 24.57 0.77 3.08
N GLY A 5 24.20 1.35 4.21
CA GLY A 5 22.98 0.99 4.92
C GLY A 5 21.75 1.30 4.07
N ALA A 6 20.66 0.57 4.30
CA ALA A 6 19.41 0.76 3.59
C ALA A 6 18.88 2.20 3.78
N THR A 7 18.42 2.80 2.68
CA THR A 7 17.80 4.13 2.70
C THR A 7 16.51 4.12 3.52
N PRO A 8 16.04 5.27 4.03
CA PRO A 8 14.76 5.33 4.75
C PRO A 8 13.58 4.78 3.93
N ARG A 9 13.61 4.97 2.60
CA ARG A 9 12.59 4.45 1.69
C ARG A 9 12.64 2.93 1.57
N GLU A 10 13.82 2.35 1.43
CA GLU A 10 13.99 0.89 1.39
C GLU A 10 13.50 0.22 2.67
N LYS A 11 13.72 0.87 3.83
CA LYS A 11 13.17 0.41 5.11
C LYS A 11 11.64 0.41 5.10
N VAL A 12 11.01 1.45 4.55
CA VAL A 12 9.54 1.52 4.43
C VAL A 12 9.00 0.38 3.56
N TYR A 13 9.62 0.11 2.41
CA TYR A 13 9.22 -0.99 1.55
C TYR A 13 9.39 -2.36 2.22
N THR A 14 10.51 -2.57 2.92
CA THR A 14 10.71 -3.80 3.71
C THR A 14 9.60 -4.02 4.73
N ILE A 15 9.15 -2.95 5.39
CA ILE A 15 8.06 -2.99 6.38
C ILE A 15 6.71 -3.31 5.70
N ILE A 16 6.43 -2.71 4.54
CA ILE A 16 5.21 -2.97 3.77
C ILE A 16 5.20 -4.41 3.26
N ASP A 17 6.33 -4.91 2.74
CA ASP A 17 6.46 -6.28 2.27
C ASP A 17 6.25 -7.28 3.42
N GLY A 18 6.78 -6.97 4.61
CA GLY A 18 6.54 -7.76 5.82
C GLY A 18 5.04 -7.86 6.17
N GLU A 19 4.32 -6.74 6.13
CA GLU A 19 2.87 -6.74 6.33
C GLU A 19 2.15 -7.54 5.24
N ARG A 20 2.49 -7.32 3.96
CA ARG A 20 1.88 -8.04 2.84
C ARG A 20 2.08 -9.56 2.95
N ASN A 21 3.27 -10.00 3.34
CA ASN A 21 3.60 -11.41 3.60
C ASN A 21 2.78 -11.98 4.76
N TYR A 22 2.61 -11.21 5.83
CA TYR A 22 1.75 -11.61 6.95
C TYR A 22 0.29 -11.77 6.51
N GLN A 23 -0.25 -10.82 5.74
CA GLN A 23 -1.61 -10.90 5.21
C GLN A 23 -1.78 -12.12 4.29
N LYS A 24 -0.81 -12.38 3.41
CA LYS A 24 -0.74 -13.55 2.52
C LYS A 24 -0.75 -14.86 3.32
N SER A 25 0.09 -14.95 4.36
CA SER A 25 0.16 -16.13 5.22
C SER A 25 -1.10 -16.35 6.05
N ARG A 26 -1.79 -15.28 6.46
CA ARG A 26 -2.96 -15.35 7.34
C ARG A 26 -4.25 -15.68 6.60
N TRP A 27 -4.42 -15.15 5.40
CA TRP A 27 -5.67 -15.25 4.63
C TRP A 27 -5.54 -16.03 3.31
N GLY A 28 -4.32 -16.42 2.92
CA GLY A 28 -4.04 -17.16 1.68
C GLY A 28 -3.97 -16.27 0.44
N ASP A 29 -3.84 -16.92 -0.72
CA ASP A 29 -3.68 -16.26 -2.04
C ASP A 29 -5.03 -15.96 -2.72
N ASP A 30 -6.14 -16.53 -2.20
CA ASP A 30 -7.35 -16.75 -2.98
C ASP A 30 -8.58 -15.91 -2.60
N GLN A 31 -8.51 -14.99 -1.64
CA GLN A 31 -9.78 -14.57 -1.02
C GLN A 31 -10.51 -13.40 -1.68
N GLU A 32 -9.83 -12.47 -2.36
CA GLU A 32 -10.52 -11.35 -2.99
C GLU A 32 -9.81 -10.86 -4.24
N THR A 33 -10.52 -10.93 -5.36
CA THR A 33 -10.14 -10.25 -6.62
C THR A 33 -10.95 -8.98 -6.83
N GLU A 34 -12.09 -8.84 -6.15
CA GLU A 34 -12.96 -7.67 -6.31
C GLU A 34 -12.34 -6.42 -5.67
N ILE A 35 -12.07 -5.41 -6.52
CA ILE A 35 -11.56 -4.09 -6.11
C ILE A 35 -12.43 -3.47 -5.01
N ASN A 36 -13.75 -3.65 -5.07
CA ASN A 36 -14.69 -3.11 -4.08
C ASN A 36 -14.42 -3.62 -2.67
N SER A 37 -14.10 -4.92 -2.52
CA SER A 37 -13.78 -5.50 -1.22
C SER A 37 -12.50 -4.90 -0.64
N PHE A 38 -11.44 -4.76 -1.45
CA PHE A 38 -10.21 -4.07 -1.02
C PHE A 38 -10.48 -2.64 -0.55
N ILE A 39 -11.34 -1.89 -1.24
CA ILE A 39 -11.73 -0.53 -0.85
C ILE A 39 -12.38 -0.54 0.53
N LEU A 40 -13.31 -1.46 0.79
CA LEU A 40 -13.98 -1.57 2.09
C LEU A 40 -13.01 -1.88 3.22
N TYR A 41 -12.04 -2.79 3.02
CA TYR A 41 -11.02 -3.05 4.06
C TYR A 41 -10.08 -1.88 4.28
N MET A 42 -9.68 -1.18 3.20
CA MET A 42 -8.88 0.03 3.33
C MET A 42 -9.66 1.10 4.10
N GLU A 43 -10.94 1.30 3.82
CA GLU A 43 -11.80 2.24 4.54
C GLU A 43 -11.89 1.89 6.04
N HIS A 44 -12.09 0.62 6.37
CA HIS A 44 -12.08 0.15 7.76
C HIS A 44 -10.79 0.53 8.50
N HIS A 45 -9.62 0.27 7.89
CA HIS A 45 -8.34 0.63 8.50
C HIS A 45 -8.10 2.14 8.56
N LEU A 46 -8.57 2.90 7.57
CA LEU A 46 -8.52 4.36 7.59
C LEU A 46 -9.40 4.94 8.69
N GLN A 47 -10.58 4.38 8.92
CA GLN A 47 -11.45 4.79 10.02
C GLN A 47 -10.77 4.55 11.37
N ARG A 48 -10.17 3.37 11.57
CA ARG A 48 -9.36 3.10 12.79
C ARG A 48 -8.20 4.07 12.93
N ALA A 49 -7.50 4.39 11.84
CA ALA A 49 -6.40 5.35 11.86
C ALA A 49 -6.86 6.73 12.35
N ARG A 50 -8.07 7.17 11.94
CA ARG A 50 -8.69 8.43 12.40
C ARG A 50 -9.08 8.38 13.87
N GLU A 51 -9.66 7.29 14.34
CA GLU A 51 -10.02 7.09 15.74
C GLU A 51 -8.78 7.13 16.66
N VAL A 52 -7.71 6.46 16.24
CA VAL A 52 -6.43 6.51 16.96
C VAL A 52 -5.84 7.92 16.93
N ALA A 53 -5.82 8.56 15.75
CA ALA A 53 -5.26 9.91 15.61
C ALA A 53 -6.03 10.96 16.42
N SER A 54 -7.35 10.83 16.56
CA SER A 54 -8.17 11.78 17.34
C SER A 54 -8.04 11.60 18.85
N THR A 55 -7.58 10.44 19.31
CA THR A 55 -7.39 10.11 20.73
C THR A 55 -5.94 10.23 21.19
N GLN A 56 -4.99 10.32 20.26
CA GLN A 56 -3.57 10.55 20.53
C GLN A 56 -3.33 11.98 21.04
N THR A 57 -2.83 12.09 22.27
CA THR A 57 -2.48 13.38 22.91
C THR A 57 -1.00 13.76 22.75
N ASN A 58 -0.13 12.80 22.42
CA ASN A 58 1.34 12.98 22.43
C ASN A 58 2.00 12.52 21.12
N GLY A 59 1.99 13.35 20.08
CA GLY A 59 2.90 13.23 18.93
C GLY A 59 2.73 12.00 18.01
N ASN A 60 3.23 12.16 16.79
CA ASN A 60 2.80 11.47 15.56
C ASN A 60 2.97 9.93 15.48
N ASN A 61 3.27 9.21 16.56
CA ASN A 61 3.50 7.75 16.55
C ASN A 61 3.16 7.02 17.86
N SER A 62 2.51 7.67 18.82
CA SER A 62 2.22 7.02 20.11
C SER A 62 1.09 5.98 19.95
N PRO A 63 1.20 4.76 20.50
CA PRO A 63 0.10 3.80 20.47
C PRO A 63 -1.18 4.41 21.06
N GLY A 64 -2.32 4.23 20.41
CA GLY A 64 -3.63 4.58 20.98
C GLY A 64 -4.01 3.66 22.14
N ALA A 65 -5.24 3.81 22.65
CA ALA A 65 -5.75 2.98 23.76
C ALA A 65 -5.74 1.46 23.45
N THR A 66 -5.75 1.09 22.17
CA THR A 66 -5.70 -0.30 21.69
C THR A 66 -4.28 -0.83 21.47
N GLY A 67 -3.24 -0.03 21.72
CA GLY A 67 -1.85 -0.38 21.44
C GLY A 67 -1.47 -0.29 19.96
N GLU A 68 -2.39 0.10 19.08
CA GLU A 68 -2.14 0.32 17.66
C GLU A 68 -1.88 1.81 17.39
N SER A 69 -0.89 2.14 16.56
CA SER A 69 -0.63 3.51 16.12
C SER A 69 -1.34 3.80 14.79
N SER A 70 -1.58 5.08 14.48
CA SER A 70 -2.10 5.47 13.16
C SER A 70 -1.20 4.97 12.01
N LEU A 71 0.12 4.87 12.20
CA LEU A 71 1.03 4.32 11.18
C LEU A 71 0.86 2.81 10.99
N ASP A 72 0.48 2.04 12.02
CA ASP A 72 0.18 0.61 11.85
C ASP A 72 -1.05 0.43 10.96
N CYS A 73 -2.08 1.27 11.15
CA CYS A 73 -3.25 1.28 10.28
C CYS A 73 -2.88 1.66 8.84
N ILE A 74 -2.05 2.70 8.65
CA ILE A 74 -1.59 3.11 7.31
C ILE A 74 -0.73 2.03 6.65
N ARG A 75 0.11 1.30 7.40
CA ARG A 75 0.86 0.16 6.88
C ARG A 75 -0.09 -0.91 6.33
N LYS A 76 -1.15 -1.25 7.07
CA LYS A 76 -2.17 -2.23 6.61
C LYS A 76 -2.90 -1.77 5.35
N VAL A 77 -3.31 -0.50 5.29
CA VAL A 77 -3.92 0.11 4.09
C VAL A 77 -2.98 0.01 2.89
N THR A 78 -1.70 0.31 3.10
CA THR A 78 -0.71 0.28 2.01
C THR A 78 -0.49 -1.14 1.51
N ALA A 79 -0.37 -2.12 2.41
CA ALA A 79 -0.25 -3.54 2.05
C ALA A 79 -1.51 -4.05 1.30
N LEU A 80 -2.70 -3.62 1.71
CA LEU A 80 -3.94 -3.91 0.98
C LEU A 80 -3.98 -3.28 -0.42
N GLY A 81 -3.47 -2.05 -0.57
CA GLY A 81 -3.32 -1.42 -1.88
C GLY A 81 -2.37 -2.19 -2.79
N VAL A 82 -1.26 -2.70 -2.25
CA VAL A 82 -0.33 -3.60 -2.97
C VAL A 82 -1.06 -4.88 -3.38
N ALA A 83 -1.73 -5.56 -2.44
CA ALA A 83 -2.48 -6.78 -2.72
C ALA A 83 -3.56 -6.57 -3.80
N CYS A 84 -4.30 -5.46 -3.74
CA CYS A 84 -5.30 -5.09 -4.74
C CYS A 84 -4.70 -4.98 -6.15
N MET A 85 -3.54 -4.32 -6.27
CA MET A 85 -2.83 -4.13 -7.53
C MET A 85 -2.14 -5.41 -8.03
N GLU A 86 -1.68 -6.29 -7.13
CA GLU A 86 -1.20 -7.63 -7.50
C GLU A 86 -2.33 -8.48 -8.10
N ALA A 87 -3.53 -8.43 -7.51
CA ALA A 87 -4.68 -9.21 -7.94
C ALA A 87 -5.34 -8.68 -9.24
N ASN A 88 -5.36 -7.36 -9.44
CA ASN A 88 -6.11 -6.71 -10.53
C ASN A 88 -5.23 -6.07 -11.61
N GLY A 89 -3.91 -6.03 -11.41
CA GLY A 89 -2.98 -5.27 -12.22
C GLY A 89 -2.82 -3.82 -11.75
N ALA A 90 -1.58 -3.33 -11.78
CA ALA A 90 -1.26 -1.95 -11.45
C ALA A 90 -1.28 -1.07 -12.72
N PRO A 91 -2.13 -0.03 -12.80
CA PRO A 91 -2.09 0.89 -13.93
C PRO A 91 -0.79 1.71 -13.91
N THR A 92 -0.10 1.80 -15.04
CA THR A 92 1.06 2.67 -15.19
C THR A 92 0.63 4.13 -15.21
N ARG A 93 1.37 5.01 -14.53
CA ARG A 93 1.13 6.45 -14.65
C ARG A 93 1.42 6.91 -16.08
N ALA A 94 0.40 7.44 -16.77
CA ALA A 94 0.59 8.04 -18.09
C ALA A 94 1.57 9.22 -18.01
N LYS A 95 2.48 9.34 -18.99
CA LYS A 95 3.29 10.55 -19.15
C LYS A 95 2.33 11.72 -19.41
N PRO A 96 2.52 12.89 -18.77
CA PRO A 96 1.71 14.07 -19.09
C PRO A 96 1.86 14.38 -20.59
N GLY A 97 0.74 14.40 -21.31
CA GLY A 97 0.67 14.57 -22.77
C GLY A 97 0.49 13.28 -23.59
N CYS A 98 0.53 12.11 -22.96
CA CYS A 98 0.20 10.84 -23.62
C CYS A 98 -1.24 10.45 -23.26
N GLU A 99 -2.21 10.82 -24.09
CA GLU A 99 -3.60 10.39 -23.93
C GLU A 99 -3.67 8.87 -23.99
N HIS A 100 -4.16 8.25 -22.92
CA HIS A 100 -4.40 6.82 -22.86
C HIS A 100 -5.66 6.53 -23.70
N VAL A 101 -5.46 6.31 -25.00
CA VAL A 101 -6.55 5.90 -25.88
C VAL A 101 -6.89 4.46 -25.49
N SER A 102 -8.07 4.27 -24.90
CA SER A 102 -8.63 2.96 -24.59
C SER A 102 -8.88 2.20 -25.90
N GLY A 103 -7.86 1.50 -26.38
CA GLY A 103 -7.83 0.70 -27.61
C GLY A 103 -6.52 -0.10 -27.71
N PRO A 104 -6.43 -1.11 -28.58
CA PRO A 104 -5.32 -2.07 -28.60
C PRO A 104 -4.02 -1.52 -29.24
N ALA A 105 -3.78 -0.21 -29.12
CA ALA A 105 -2.53 0.40 -29.56
C ALA A 105 -1.49 0.28 -28.45
N ARG A 106 -0.68 -0.78 -28.54
CA ARG A 106 0.51 -0.99 -27.72
C ARG A 106 1.42 0.24 -27.83
N CYS A 107 1.46 1.05 -26.78
CA CYS A 107 2.47 2.09 -26.65
C CYS A 107 3.80 1.40 -26.29
N SER A 108 4.53 0.92 -27.31
CA SER A 108 5.80 0.20 -27.16
C SER A 108 6.92 1.05 -26.54
N ASP A 109 6.73 2.37 -26.49
CA ASP A 109 7.80 3.33 -26.20
C ASP A 109 7.62 4.04 -24.83
N CYS A 110 6.68 3.56 -24.01
CA CYS A 110 6.44 4.07 -22.66
C CYS A 110 7.18 3.29 -21.56
N ALA A 111 8.18 2.46 -21.90
CA ALA A 111 9.03 1.83 -20.91
C ALA A 111 9.73 2.89 -20.07
N TYR A 112 9.44 2.88 -18.78
CA TYR A 112 10.12 3.68 -17.77
C TYR A 112 11.52 3.10 -17.58
N GLU A 113 12.55 3.79 -18.08
CA GLU A 113 13.92 3.49 -17.66
C GLU A 113 14.06 3.92 -16.19
N SER A 114 14.48 2.94 -15.37
CA SER A 114 14.59 3.02 -13.92
C SER A 114 15.86 3.74 -13.49
#